data_AF-A0AAU4MJ22-F1
#
_entry.id   AF-A0AAU4MJ22-F1
#
_cell.length_a   1.000
_cell.length_b   1.000
_cell.length_c   1.000
_cell.angle_alpha   90.00
_cell.angle_beta   90.00
_cell.angle_gamma   90.00
#
_symmetry.space_group_name_H-M   'P 1'
#
loop_
_entity.id
_entity.type
_entity.pdbx_description
1 polymer ?
#
loop_
_entity_poly.entity_id
_entity_poly.type
_entity_poly.pdbx_seq_one_letter_code
_entity_poly.pdbx_strand_id
1 'polypeptide(L)'
;MPYLLALALTVLVEVPLYVGALVVAGRVRPLRAATAGVAVNCATHPLLWWFLRRYTHGSAAAYWTALAVAEAAVVAVEAVLLGLLTGRRGALPYAASFTANAASVLAGMLATRGPVGG
;
A
#
# COMPACT_ATOMS: atom_id res chain seq x y z
N MET A 1 14.85 7.16 2.68
CA MET A 1 14.31 6.31 3.77
C MET A 1 14.73 4.86 3.53
N PRO A 2 15.25 4.12 4.51
CA PRO A 2 15.57 2.70 4.36
C PRO A 2 14.31 1.86 4.05
N TYR A 3 14.45 0.82 3.24
CA TYR A 3 13.33 -0.02 2.80
C TYR A 3 12.50 -0.60 3.96
N LEU A 4 13.16 -1.18 4.96
CA LEU A 4 12.47 -1.81 6.09
C LEU A 4 11.62 -0.80 6.89
N LEU A 5 12.13 0.42 7.04
CA LEU A 5 11.38 1.48 7.70
C LEU A 5 10.16 1.89 6.87
N ALA A 6 10.30 1.96 5.55
CA ALA A 6 9.18 2.29 4.67
C ALA A 6 8.12 1.21 4.69
N LEU A 7 8.51 -0.07 4.61
CA LEU A 7 7.59 -1.19 4.74
C LEU A 7 6.87 -1.18 6.10
N ALA A 8 7.59 -0.88 7.20
CA ALA A 8 6.98 -0.78 8.52
C ALA A 8 5.94 0.34 8.58
N LEU A 9 6.23 1.51 8.00
CA LEU A 9 5.28 2.62 7.91
C LEU A 9 4.05 2.24 7.08
N THR A 10 4.24 1.61 5.92
CA THR A 10 3.16 1.12 5.07
C THR A 10 2.27 0.14 5.82
N VAL A 11 2.85 -0.90 6.43
CA VAL A 11 2.08 -1.89 7.21
C VAL A 11 1.31 -1.24 8.36
N LEU A 12 1.93 -0.28 9.04
CA LEU A 12 1.30 0.46 10.15
C LEU A 12 0.10 1.29 9.69
N VAL A 13 0.12 1.82 8.48
CA VAL A 13 -0.96 2.64 7.92
C VAL A 13 -2.03 1.79 7.25
N GLU A 14 -1.64 0.84 6.41
CA GLU A 14 -2.54 0.11 5.53
C GLU A 14 -3.31 -1.00 6.24
N VAL A 15 -2.66 -1.76 7.13
CA VAL A 15 -3.31 -2.90 7.80
C VAL A 15 -4.50 -2.47 8.64
N PRO A 16 -4.45 -1.39 9.45
CA PRO A 16 -5.65 -0.89 10.14
C PRO A 16 -6.78 -0.49 9.19
N LEU A 17 -6.47 0.11 8.05
CA LEU A 17 -7.48 0.52 7.05
C LEU A 17 -8.13 -0.70 6.39
N TYR A 18 -7.34 -1.71 6.02
CA TYR A 18 -7.87 -2.98 5.53
C TYR A 18 -8.73 -3.67 6.57
N VAL A 19 -8.25 -3.78 7.81
CA VAL A 19 -9.01 -4.39 8.92
C VAL A 19 -10.33 -3.65 9.10
N GLY A 20 -10.32 -2.32 9.20
CA GLY A 20 -11.53 -1.51 9.34
C GLY A 20 -12.52 -1.76 8.21
N ALA A 21 -12.09 -1.62 6.95
CA ALA A 21 -12.95 -1.81 5.79
C ALA A 21 -13.52 -3.24 5.71
N LEU A 22 -12.67 -4.25 5.89
CA LEU A 22 -13.05 -5.66 5.73
C LEU A 22 -13.86 -6.20 6.91
N VAL A 23 -13.63 -5.72 8.12
CA VAL A 23 -14.44 -6.09 9.29
C VAL A 23 -15.80 -5.41 9.24
N VAL A 24 -15.84 -4.09 9.03
CA VAL A 24 -17.08 -3.30 9.10
C VAL A 24 -17.97 -3.55 7.89
N ALA A 25 -17.44 -3.40 6.67
CA ALA A 25 -18.23 -3.56 5.45
C ALA A 25 -18.19 -4.99 4.90
N GLY A 26 -17.08 -5.71 5.12
CA GLY A 26 -16.89 -7.06 4.57
C GLY A 26 -17.29 -8.21 5.50
N ARG A 27 -17.57 -7.95 6.79
CA ARG A 27 -17.82 -8.98 7.83
C ARG A 27 -16.74 -10.07 7.89
N VAL A 28 -15.50 -9.71 7.56
CA VAL A 28 -14.33 -10.59 7.66
C VAL A 28 -13.88 -10.66 9.12
N ARG A 29 -13.42 -11.82 9.59
CA ARG A 29 -12.86 -11.94 10.94
C ARG A 29 -11.62 -11.03 11.07
N PRO A 30 -11.47 -10.24 12.15
CA PRO A 30 -10.38 -9.27 12.28
C PRO A 30 -8.99 -9.86 12.05
N LEU A 31 -8.70 -11.02 12.65
CA LEU A 31 -7.42 -11.71 12.47
C LEU A 31 -7.16 -12.06 10.99
N ARG A 32 -8.18 -12.55 10.28
CA ARG A 32 -8.06 -12.88 8.86
C ARG A 32 -7.82 -11.63 8.00
N ALA A 33 -8.48 -10.52 8.32
CA ALA A 33 -8.28 -9.25 7.63
C ALA A 33 -6.86 -8.71 7.87
N ALA A 34 -6.35 -8.78 9.11
CA ALA A 34 -5.00 -8.36 9.45
C ALA A 34 -3.93 -9.22 8.75
N THR A 35 -4.08 -10.56 8.79
CA THR A 35 -3.14 -11.47 8.11
C THR A 35 -3.15 -11.26 6.60
N ALA A 36 -4.34 -11.03 6.01
CA ALA A 36 -4.44 -10.74 4.59
C ALA A 36 -3.74 -9.40 4.26
N GLY A 37 -3.98 -8.35 5.04
CA GLY A 37 -3.33 -7.05 4.86
C GLY A 37 -1.80 -7.15 4.88
N VAL A 38 -1.23 -7.80 5.90
CA VAL A 38 0.22 -8.03 6.00
C VAL A 38 0.73 -8.84 4.81
N ALA A 39 0.08 -9.95 4.46
CA ALA A 39 0.52 -10.81 3.37
C ALA A 39 0.53 -10.08 2.03
N VAL A 40 -0.48 -9.27 1.77
CA VAL A 40 -0.59 -8.45 0.55
C VAL A 40 0.53 -7.42 0.50
N ASN A 41 0.72 -6.66 1.58
CA ASN A 41 1.81 -5.68 1.69
C ASN A 41 3.19 -6.33 1.44
N CYS A 42 3.46 -7.48 2.07
CA CYS A 42 4.71 -8.22 1.90
C CYS A 42 4.89 -8.76 0.48
N ALA A 43 3.82 -9.01 -0.28
CA ALA A 43 3.91 -9.50 -1.65
C ALA A 43 4.15 -8.36 -2.67
N THR A 44 3.56 -7.19 -2.44
CA THR A 44 3.56 -6.08 -3.40
C THR A 44 4.72 -5.11 -3.21
N HIS A 45 5.00 -4.73 -1.96
CA HIS A 45 5.94 -3.65 -1.66
C HIS A 45 7.41 -3.96 -1.98
N PRO A 46 7.94 -5.18 -1.82
CA PRO A 46 9.30 -5.48 -2.30
C PRO A 46 9.45 -5.25 -3.80
N LEU A 47 8.45 -5.64 -4.59
CA LEU A 47 8.46 -5.50 -6.06
C LEU A 47 8.33 -4.03 -6.47
N LEU A 48 7.43 -3.28 -5.83
CA LEU A 48 7.27 -1.84 -6.02
C LEU A 48 8.60 -1.11 -5.78
N TRP A 49 9.24 -1.36 -4.64
CA TRP A 49 10.50 -0.72 -4.29
C TRP A 49 11.64 -1.10 -5.24
N TRP A 50 11.75 -2.38 -5.59
CA TRP A 50 12.73 -2.84 -6.56
C TRP A 50 12.54 -2.18 -7.93
N PHE A 51 11.28 -1.98 -8.36
CA PHE A 51 10.95 -1.28 -9.59
C PHE A 51 11.36 0.20 -9.53
N LEU A 52 10.90 0.93 -8.51
CA LEU A 52 11.13 2.37 -8.37
C LEU A 52 12.60 2.74 -8.23
N ARG A 53 13.42 1.87 -7.62
CA ARG A 53 14.88 2.04 -7.54
C ARG A 53 15.58 2.27 -8.88
N ARG A 54 14.98 1.85 -10.01
CA ARG A 54 15.54 2.10 -11.34
C ARG A 54 15.42 3.56 -11.77
N TYR A 55 14.49 4.29 -11.18
CA TYR A 55 14.11 5.65 -11.57
C TYR A 55 14.60 6.70 -10.57
N THR A 56 15.19 6.30 -9.43
CA THR A 56 15.64 7.21 -8.37
C THR A 56 16.76 8.16 -8.79
N HIS A 57 17.53 7.80 -9.81
CA HIS A 57 18.59 8.63 -10.38
C HIS A 57 18.19 9.30 -11.70
N GLY A 58 16.94 9.12 -12.14
CA GLY A 58 16.40 9.71 -13.36
C GLY A 58 15.87 11.12 -13.15
N SER A 59 15.23 11.67 -14.18
CA SER A 59 14.50 12.94 -14.06
C SER A 59 13.32 12.81 -13.09
N ALA A 60 12.96 13.91 -12.44
CA ALA A 60 11.80 13.95 -11.55
C ALA A 60 10.52 13.47 -12.27
N ALA A 61 10.32 13.90 -13.52
CA ALA A 61 9.18 13.45 -14.33
C ALA A 61 9.16 11.92 -14.52
N ALA A 62 10.31 11.31 -14.86
CA ALA A 62 10.40 9.87 -15.02
C ALA A 62 10.08 9.11 -13.72
N TYR A 63 10.58 9.60 -12.57
CA TYR A 63 10.29 9.02 -11.27
C TYR A 63 8.81 9.11 -10.92
N TRP A 64 8.19 10.29 -11.05
CA TRP A 64 6.78 10.48 -10.71
C TRP A 64 5.83 9.71 -11.63
N THR A 65 6.14 9.61 -12.92
CA THR A 65 5.38 8.76 -13.84
C THR A 65 5.50 7.28 -13.46
N ALA A 66 6.72 6.81 -13.17
CA ALA A 66 6.94 5.43 -12.75
C ALA A 66 6.21 5.11 -11.43
N LEU A 67 6.23 6.04 -10.47
CA LEU A 67 5.48 5.93 -9.22
C LEU A 67 3.99 5.80 -9.47
N ALA A 68 3.38 6.73 -10.22
CA ALA A 68 1.94 6.71 -10.46
C ALA A 68 1.46 5.41 -11.14
N VAL A 69 2.21 4.93 -12.14
CA VAL A 69 1.90 3.66 -12.83
C VAL A 69 2.07 2.46 -11.90
N ALA A 70 3.15 2.43 -11.12
CA ALA A 70 3.41 1.32 -10.21
C ALA A 70 2.39 1.25 -9.08
N GLU A 71 2.01 2.39 -8.47
CA GLU A 71 0.98 2.42 -7.42
C GLU A 71 -0.39 2.00 -7.97
N ALA A 72 -0.75 2.43 -9.19
CA ALA A 72 -1.99 1.97 -9.81
C ALA A 72 -2.00 0.45 -10.02
N ALA A 73 -0.87 -0.14 -10.41
CA ALA A 73 -0.72 -1.59 -10.54
C ALA A 73 -0.77 -2.29 -9.18
N VAL A 74 -0.10 -1.75 -8.15
CA VAL A 74 -0.15 -2.27 -6.78
C VAL A 74 -1.58 -2.25 -6.28
N VAL A 75 -2.30 -1.13 -6.37
CA VAL A 75 -3.70 -1.04 -5.94
C VAL A 75 -4.57 -2.13 -6.56
N ALA A 76 -4.42 -2.40 -7.86
CA ALA A 76 -5.17 -3.45 -8.54
C ALA A 76 -4.78 -4.85 -8.06
N VAL A 77 -3.48 -5.14 -7.92
CA VAL A 77 -2.97 -6.43 -7.44
C VAL A 77 -3.39 -6.69 -6.00
N GLU A 78 -3.24 -5.70 -5.12
CA GLU A 78 -3.63 -5.79 -3.72
C GLU A 78 -5.13 -6.03 -3.56
N ALA A 79 -5.97 -5.35 -4.34
CA ALA A 79 -7.41 -5.56 -4.34
C ALA A 79 -7.77 -7.01 -4.72
N VAL A 80 -7.12 -7.56 -5.75
CA VAL A 80 -7.33 -8.95 -6.17
C VAL A 80 -6.88 -9.91 -5.06
N LEU A 81 -5.67 -9.73 -4.52
CA LEU A 81 -5.14 -10.60 -3.46
C LEU A 81 -5.99 -10.53 -2.19
N LEU A 82 -6.42 -9.33 -1.76
CA LEU A 82 -7.34 -9.17 -0.64
C LEU A 82 -8.66 -9.88 -0.88
N GLY A 83 -9.22 -9.76 -2.08
CA GLY A 83 -10.45 -10.44 -2.45
C GLY A 83 -10.32 -11.96 -2.36
N LEU A 84 -9.22 -12.52 -2.87
CA LEU A 84 -8.90 -13.95 -2.80
C LEU A 84 -8.71 -14.42 -1.35
N LEU A 85 -7.85 -13.74 -0.58
CA LEU A 85 -7.50 -14.13 0.79
C LEU A 85 -8.67 -14.00 1.77
N THR A 86 -9.62 -13.09 1.51
CA THR A 86 -10.78 -12.86 2.38
C THR A 86 -12.10 -13.43 1.86
N GLY A 87 -12.11 -13.96 0.64
CA GLY A 87 -13.32 -14.43 -0.04
C GLY A 87 -14.31 -13.30 -0.35
N ARG A 88 -13.82 -12.06 -0.47
CA ARG A 88 -14.63 -10.88 -0.82
C ARG A 88 -14.47 -10.56 -2.31
N ARG A 89 -15.57 -10.15 -2.95
CA ARG A 89 -15.61 -9.76 -4.36
C ARG A 89 -16.29 -8.41 -4.51
N GLY A 90 -16.21 -7.83 -5.70
CA GLY A 90 -16.83 -6.54 -6.03
C GLY A 90 -15.96 -5.35 -5.63
N ALA A 91 -16.58 -4.20 -5.39
CA ALA A 91 -15.87 -2.93 -5.20
C ALA A 91 -15.09 -2.81 -3.87
N LEU A 92 -15.44 -3.59 -2.85
CA LEU A 92 -14.88 -3.43 -1.50
C LEU A 92 -13.34 -3.62 -1.44
N PRO A 93 -12.74 -4.70 -1.99
CA PRO A 93 -11.28 -4.84 -1.98
C PRO A 93 -10.56 -3.73 -2.76
N TYR A 94 -11.17 -3.22 -3.84
CA TYR A 94 -10.61 -2.12 -4.62
C TYR A 94 -10.64 -0.79 -3.86
N ALA A 95 -11.77 -0.47 -3.23
CA ALA A 95 -11.90 0.73 -2.42
C ALA A 95 -10.96 0.70 -1.21
N ALA A 96 -10.85 -0.45 -0.54
CA ALA A 96 -9.93 -0.65 0.58
C ALA A 96 -8.47 -0.50 0.15
N SER A 97 -8.08 -1.18 -0.93
CA SER A 97 -6.75 -1.10 -1.55
C SER A 97 -6.38 0.34 -1.90
N PHE A 98 -7.21 1.01 -2.69
CA PHE A 98 -6.98 2.40 -3.10
C PHE A 98 -6.84 3.36 -1.90
N THR A 99 -7.74 3.25 -0.92
CA THR A 99 -7.74 4.14 0.25
C THR A 99 -6.48 3.94 1.11
N ALA A 100 -6.10 2.68 1.35
CA ALA A 100 -4.92 2.35 2.12
C ALA A 100 -3.64 2.84 1.43
N ASN A 101 -3.52 2.57 0.14
CA ASN A 101 -2.36 2.92 -0.65
C ASN A 101 -2.20 4.46 -0.76
N ALA A 102 -3.31 5.19 -0.99
CA ALA A 102 -3.30 6.66 -0.96
C ALA A 102 -2.88 7.21 0.41
N ALA A 103 -3.38 6.64 1.52
CA ALA A 103 -2.98 7.04 2.86
C ALA A 103 -1.49 6.77 3.14
N SER A 104 -0.98 5.62 2.66
CA SER A 104 0.43 5.20 2.79
C SER A 104 1.37 6.14 2.02
N VAL A 105 1.03 6.50 0.78
CA VAL A 105 1.77 7.49 -0.02
C VAL A 105 1.80 8.85 0.70
N LEU A 106 0.65 9.32 1.20
CA LEU A 106 0.58 10.59 1.95
C LEU A 106 1.42 10.53 3.23
N ALA A 107 1.35 9.43 3.99
CA ALA A 107 2.16 9.23 5.19
C ALA A 107 3.65 9.25 4.86
N GLY A 108 4.07 8.60 3.77
CA GLY A 108 5.46 8.64 3.29
C GLY A 108 5.91 10.05 2.92
N MET A 109 5.06 10.83 2.24
CA MET A 109 5.34 12.24 1.93
C MET A 109 5.47 13.10 3.19
N LEU A 110 4.62 12.90 4.19
CA LEU A 110 4.68 13.65 5.44
C LEU A 110 5.90 13.26 6.28
N ALA A 111 6.21 11.97 6.39
CA ALA A 111 7.36 11.47 7.14
C ALA A 111 8.71 11.92 6.54
N THR A 112 8.75 12.12 5.22
CA THR A 112 9.94 12.66 4.52
C THR A 112 10.00 14.18 4.52
N ARG A 113 8.93 14.87 4.93
CA ARG A 113 8.82 16.34 5.08
C ARG A 113 8.91 16.84 6.53
N GLY A 114 9.41 16.03 7.48
CA GLY A 114 9.53 16.40 8.90
C GLY A 114 10.29 17.72 9.17
N PRO A 115 10.26 18.27 10.42
CA PRO A 115 10.48 19.69 10.75
C PRO A 115 11.88 20.28 10.47
N VAL A 116 12.78 19.52 9.86
CA VAL A 116 14.17 19.89 9.60
C VAL A 116 14.37 19.97 8.09
N GLY A 117 13.74 20.97 7.49
CA GLY A 117 14.14 21.55 6.22
C GLY A 117 14.83 22.88 6.50
N GLY A 118 16.10 22.81 6.88
CA GLY A 118 17.05 23.93 6.91
C GLY A 118 18.07 23.74 5.79
#